data_AF-A0AAU1U2R8-F1
#
_entry.id   AF-A0AAU1U2R8-F1
#
_cell.length_a   1.000
_cell.length_b   1.000
_cell.length_c   1.000
_cell.angle_alpha   90.00
_cell.angle_beta   90.00
_cell.angle_gamma   90.00
#
_symmetry.space_group_name_H-M   'P 1'
#
loop_
_entity.id
_entity.type
_entity.pdbx_description
1 polymer ?
#
loop_
_entity_poly.entity_id
_entity_poly.type
_entity_poly.pdbx_seq_one_letter_code
_entity_poly.pdbx_strand_id
1 'polypeptide(L)'
;MSSRSSACLPVGSLEQHGPHLPLNTDTVIAERFAARLATHVAGRHDLWVVPAVPYGLSPEHAWSPGTITLTIPLYVSLIEALVAEYARATPARTVLIENGHGGNKGKRGRPKRCEDDLGWADPEPRTGPVQEKDGARGESLKRRTARSPPRRR
;
A
#
# COMPACT_ATOMS: atom_id res chain seq x y z
N MET A 1 3.40 4.61 -10.13
CA MET A 1 2.21 4.31 -9.31
C MET A 1 0.96 4.20 -10.18
N SER A 2 0.01 3.36 -9.78
CA SER A 2 -1.29 3.07 -10.39
C SER A 2 -2.35 2.92 -9.29
N SER A 3 -3.61 2.67 -9.66
CA SER A 3 -4.68 2.38 -8.69
C SER A 3 -4.49 1.11 -7.88
N ARG A 4 -3.59 0.21 -8.31
CA ARG A 4 -3.20 -1.00 -7.55
C ARG A 4 -1.98 -0.79 -6.67
N SER A 5 -1.34 0.38 -6.71
CA SER A 5 -0.21 0.69 -5.84
C SER A 5 -0.68 0.92 -4.41
N SER A 6 0.19 0.58 -3.45
CA SER A 6 0.04 0.93 -2.04
C SER A 6 1.12 1.94 -1.64
N ALA A 7 0.74 2.98 -0.91
CA ALA A 7 1.69 3.86 -0.24
C ALA A 7 1.93 3.33 1.18
N CYS A 8 3.17 3.14 1.59
CA CYS A 8 3.55 2.77 2.96
C CYS A 8 4.03 4.01 3.69
N LEU A 9 3.26 4.48 4.66
CA LEU A 9 3.56 5.61 5.54
C LEU A 9 4.18 5.11 6.84
N PRO A 10 5.49 5.30 7.06
CA PRO A 10 6.11 5.00 8.34
C PRO A 10 5.72 6.06 9.37
N VAL A 11 5.40 5.62 10.58
CA VAL A 11 5.04 6.50 11.71
C VAL A 11 5.83 6.07 12.92
N GLY A 12 6.57 7.00 13.52
CA GLY A 12 7.34 6.76 14.73
C GLY A 12 6.86 7.64 15.89
N SER A 13 7.81 8.01 16.73
CA SER A 13 7.69 9.03 17.76
C SER A 13 9.06 9.65 18.02
N LEU A 14 9.05 10.81 18.69
CA LEU A 14 10.25 11.44 19.24
C LEU A 14 10.19 11.28 20.76
N GLU A 15 10.77 10.20 21.27
CA GLU A 15 10.64 9.83 22.68
C GLU A 15 11.87 9.21 23.30
N GLN A 16 11.90 9.24 24.63
CA GLN A 16 12.96 8.66 25.44
C GLN A 16 13.04 7.13 25.32
N HIS A 17 14.19 6.62 24.90
CA HIS A 17 14.48 5.19 24.76
C HIS A 17 15.57 4.70 25.74
N GLY A 18 15.66 5.35 26.90
CA GLY A 18 16.75 5.12 27.85
C GLY A 18 18.05 5.82 27.44
N PRO A 19 19.14 5.61 28.18
CA PRO A 19 20.38 6.39 28.03
C PRO A 19 21.23 6.04 26.79
N HIS A 20 20.85 5.01 26.04
CA HIS A 20 21.69 4.39 25.02
C HIS A 20 21.12 4.47 23.60
N LEU A 21 19.84 4.80 23.46
CA LEU A 21 19.15 4.87 22.18
C LEU A 21 18.76 6.32 21.87
N PRO A 22 18.78 6.72 20.59
CA PRO A 22 18.39 8.07 20.18
C PRO A 22 16.87 8.27 20.30
N LEU A 23 16.45 9.54 20.37
CA LEU A 23 15.04 9.91 20.52
C LEU A 23 14.16 9.49 19.32
N ASN A 24 14.76 9.29 18.14
CA ASN A 24 14.06 8.94 16.90
C ASN A 24 14.07 7.42 16.61
N THR A 25 14.34 6.59 17.63
CA THR A 25 14.46 5.13 17.47
C THR A 25 13.25 4.54 16.73
N ASP A 26 12.04 4.90 17.12
CA ASP A 26 10.81 4.42 16.48
C ASP A 26 10.74 4.76 15.00
N THR A 27 11.08 6.00 14.63
CA THR A 27 11.07 6.46 13.23
C THR A 27 12.08 5.68 12.42
N VAL A 28 13.31 5.50 12.94
CA VAL A 28 14.35 4.72 12.25
C VAL A 28 13.91 3.28 12.05
N ILE A 29 13.30 2.65 13.06
CA ILE A 29 12.80 1.27 12.94
C ILE A 29 11.71 1.19 11.87
N ALA A 30 10.71 2.08 11.92
CA ALA A 30 9.60 2.10 10.97
C ALA A 30 10.09 2.30 9.52
N GLU A 31 10.97 3.26 9.28
CA GLU A 31 11.56 3.53 7.96
C GLU A 31 12.33 2.32 7.41
N ARG A 32 13.19 1.72 8.25
CA ARG A 32 14.01 0.57 7.83
C ARG A 32 13.17 -0.66 7.59
N PHE A 33 12.13 -0.89 8.40
CA PHE A 33 11.19 -1.97 8.17
C PHE A 33 10.41 -1.76 6.87
N ALA A 34 9.83 -0.58 6.65
CA ALA A 34 9.09 -0.25 5.43
C ALA A 34 9.95 -0.42 4.17
N ALA A 35 11.20 0.05 4.20
CA ALA A 35 12.14 -0.11 3.10
C ALA A 35 12.42 -1.60 2.79
N ARG A 36 12.68 -2.40 3.84
CA ARG A 36 12.91 -3.84 3.69
C ARG A 36 11.66 -4.57 3.19
N LEU A 37 10.48 -4.17 3.66
CA LEU A 37 9.20 -4.72 3.21
C LEU A 37 9.00 -4.45 1.72
N ALA A 38 9.21 -3.22 1.26
CA ALA A 38 9.10 -2.84 -0.15
C ALA A 38 10.04 -3.67 -1.04
N THR A 39 11.29 -3.88 -0.61
CA THR A 39 12.22 -4.79 -1.32
C THR A 39 11.72 -6.24 -1.30
N HIS A 40 11.23 -6.73 -0.17
CA HIS A 40 10.78 -8.13 -0.03
C HIS A 40 9.56 -8.48 -0.90
N VAL A 41 8.64 -7.53 -1.08
CA VAL A 41 7.41 -7.73 -1.86
C VAL A 41 7.55 -7.31 -3.32
N ALA A 42 8.72 -6.79 -3.73
CA ALA A 42 8.98 -6.36 -5.09
C ALA A 42 8.64 -7.48 -6.11
N GLY A 43 7.97 -7.10 -7.19
CA GLY A 43 7.48 -8.03 -8.22
C GLY A 43 6.15 -8.72 -7.90
N ARG A 44 5.70 -8.71 -6.63
CA ARG A 44 4.38 -9.23 -6.20
C ARG A 44 3.42 -8.09 -5.86
N HIS A 45 3.92 -7.04 -5.24
CA HIS A 45 3.15 -5.85 -4.86
C HIS A 45 3.89 -4.58 -5.26
N ASP A 46 3.13 -3.57 -5.69
CA ASP A 46 3.64 -2.25 -6.04
C ASP A 46 3.55 -1.32 -4.81
N LEU A 47 4.52 -1.48 -3.90
CA LEU A 47 4.59 -0.78 -2.62
C LEU A 47 5.60 0.39 -2.67
N TRP A 48 5.14 1.60 -2.34
CA TRP A 48 5.93 2.82 -2.35
C TRP A 48 6.08 3.36 -0.93
N VAL A 49 7.30 3.41 -0.41
CA VAL A 49 7.56 4.01 0.91
C VAL A 49 7.56 5.53 0.77
N VAL A 50 6.71 6.21 1.52
CA VAL A 50 6.62 7.68 1.57
C VAL A 50 7.37 8.23 2.79
N PRO A 51 7.66 9.55 2.87
CA PRO A 51 8.37 10.12 4.02
C PRO A 51 7.69 9.81 5.36
N ALA A 52 8.50 9.53 6.38
CA ALA A 52 8.01 9.16 7.70
C ALA A 52 7.44 10.34 8.49
N VAL A 53 6.53 10.04 9.41
CA VAL A 53 6.06 10.98 10.45
C VAL A 53 6.88 10.74 11.72
N PRO A 54 7.72 11.71 12.16
CA PRO A 54 8.62 11.51 13.29
C PRO A 54 8.00 11.85 14.65
N TYR A 55 6.71 12.21 14.70
CA TYR A 55 6.01 12.60 15.93
C TYR A 55 4.80 11.69 16.16
N GLY A 56 4.64 11.23 17.40
CA GLY A 56 3.59 10.31 17.79
C GLY A 56 2.96 10.66 19.14
N LEU A 57 2.40 9.65 19.78
CA LEU A 57 1.77 9.74 21.10
C LEU A 57 2.67 9.10 22.16
N SER A 58 3.35 9.90 22.96
CA SER A 58 4.26 9.47 24.02
C SER A 58 4.04 10.20 25.37
N PRO A 59 2.79 10.34 25.86
CA PRO A 59 2.51 11.05 27.12
C PRO A 59 3.23 10.45 28.34
N GLU A 60 3.47 9.13 28.34
CA GLU A 60 4.21 8.41 29.37
C GLU A 60 5.68 8.82 29.49
N HIS A 61 6.24 9.42 28.43
CA HIS A 61 7.63 9.87 28.34
C HIS A 61 7.77 11.40 28.37
N ALA A 62 6.68 12.14 28.57
CA ALA A 62 6.66 13.60 28.54
C ALA A 62 7.53 14.26 29.64
N TRP A 63 7.89 13.51 30.68
CA TRP A 63 8.80 13.97 31.74
C TRP A 63 10.27 14.01 31.30
N SER A 64 10.64 13.33 30.20
CA SER A 64 12.02 13.23 29.74
C SER A 64 12.37 14.38 28.80
N PRO A 65 13.52 15.08 28.99
CA PRO A 65 14.00 16.10 28.07
C PRO A 65 14.13 15.56 26.64
N GLY A 66 13.63 16.33 25.67
CA GLY A 66 13.68 15.98 24.24
C GLY A 66 12.50 15.16 23.72
N THR A 67 11.68 14.54 24.59
CA THR A 67 10.43 13.91 24.17
C THR A 67 9.45 14.96 23.66
N ILE A 68 8.86 14.74 22.48
CA ILE A 68 7.77 15.54 21.93
C ILE A 68 6.60 14.62 21.64
N THR A 69 5.50 14.81 22.37
CA THR A 69 4.24 14.08 22.15
C THR A 69 3.18 15.00 21.59
N LEU A 70 2.45 14.53 20.58
CA LEU A 70 1.26 15.22 20.09
C LEU A 70 0.08 14.97 21.02
N THR A 71 -0.96 15.79 20.90
CA THR A 71 -2.27 15.47 21.45
C THR A 71 -2.96 14.45 20.54
N ILE A 72 -3.85 13.62 21.10
CA ILE A 72 -4.62 12.65 20.31
C ILE A 72 -5.37 13.31 19.14
N PRO A 73 -6.10 14.44 19.32
CA PRO A 73 -6.79 15.08 18.21
C PRO A 73 -5.83 15.53 17.10
N LEU A 74 -4.69 16.12 17.46
CA LEU A 74 -3.70 16.58 16.48
C LEU A 74 -3.06 15.41 15.73
N TYR A 75 -2.74 14.32 16.42
CA TYR A 75 -2.18 13.12 15.79
C TYR A 75 -3.18 12.50 14.81
N VAL A 76 -4.44 12.34 15.20
CA VAL A 76 -5.50 11.80 14.31
C VAL A 76 -5.68 12.70 13.10
N SER A 77 -5.84 14.01 13.28
CA SER A 77 -6.01 14.95 12.17
C SER A 77 -4.79 15.00 11.25
N LEU A 78 -3.57 14.87 11.78
CA LEU A 78 -2.35 14.79 10.97
C LEU A 78 -2.37 13.54 10.07
N ILE A 79 -2.66 12.37 10.63
CA ILE A 79 -2.69 11.12 9.87
C ILE A 79 -3.81 11.14 8.82
N GLU A 80 -5.01 11.59 9.19
CA GLU A 80 -6.14 11.74 8.25
C GLU A 80 -5.81 12.70 7.11
N ALA A 81 -5.21 13.86 7.40
CA ALA A 81 -4.80 14.83 6.40
C ALA A 81 -3.73 14.26 5.45
N LEU A 82 -2.73 13.55 5.98
CA LEU A 82 -1.70 12.91 5.16
C LEU A 82 -2.30 11.84 4.24
N VAL A 83 -3.17 10.98 4.75
CA VAL A 83 -3.85 9.95 3.96
C VAL A 83 -4.69 10.58 2.85
N ALA A 84 -5.47 11.62 3.16
CA ALA A 84 -6.27 12.35 2.19
C ALA A 84 -5.39 12.99 1.10
N GLU A 85 -4.29 13.64 1.47
CA GLU A 85 -3.36 14.24 0.51
C GLU A 85 -2.64 13.19 -0.34
N TYR A 86 -2.29 12.01 0.19
CA TYR A 86 -1.75 10.92 -0.64
C TYR A 86 -2.77 10.37 -1.63
N ALA A 87 -4.02 10.21 -1.21
CA ALA A 87 -5.11 9.78 -2.08
C ALA A 87 -5.39 10.80 -3.20
N ARG A 88 -5.30 12.09 -2.89
CA ARG A 88 -5.48 13.19 -3.83
C ARG A 88 -4.30 13.35 -4.79
N ALA A 89 -3.07 13.28 -4.28
CA ALA A 89 -1.86 13.56 -5.04
C ALA A 89 -1.35 12.36 -5.86
N THR A 90 -1.82 11.14 -5.57
CA THR A 90 -1.33 9.93 -6.24
C THR A 90 -2.46 9.03 -6.76
N PRO A 91 -2.18 8.15 -7.74
CA PRO A 91 -3.14 7.13 -8.15
C PRO A 91 -3.36 6.02 -7.13
N ALA A 92 -2.54 5.89 -6.07
CA ALA A 92 -2.65 4.79 -5.12
C ALA A 92 -3.98 4.84 -4.36
N ARG A 93 -4.55 3.66 -4.07
CA ARG A 93 -5.85 3.50 -3.38
C ARG A 93 -5.75 2.77 -2.06
N THR A 94 -4.53 2.48 -1.64
CA THR A 94 -4.26 1.81 -0.37
C THR A 94 -3.11 2.54 0.31
N VAL A 95 -3.33 2.93 1.56
CA VAL A 95 -2.29 3.44 2.44
C VAL A 95 -2.08 2.42 3.55
N LEU A 96 -0.86 1.88 3.61
CA LEU A 96 -0.37 1.05 4.70
C LEU A 96 0.32 1.95 5.72
N ILE A 97 -0.11 1.89 6.97
CA ILE A 97 0.54 2.61 8.07
C ILE A 97 1.48 1.65 8.78
N GLU A 98 2.79 1.86 8.62
CA GLU A 98 3.83 1.10 9.33
C GLU A 98 4.16 1.83 10.63
N ASN A 99 3.70 1.29 11.75
CA ASN A 99 3.80 1.95 13.04
C ASN A 99 4.97 1.41 13.88
N GLY A 100 6.00 2.21 14.04
CA GLY A 100 7.18 1.91 14.87
C GLY A 100 6.97 2.13 16.37
N HIS A 101 5.95 2.89 16.77
CA HIS A 101 5.75 3.26 18.18
C HIS A 101 4.51 2.61 18.83
N GLY A 102 4.66 2.07 20.04
CA GLY A 102 3.56 1.46 20.79
C GLY A 102 2.38 2.38 21.06
N GLY A 103 2.65 3.62 21.49
CA GLY A 103 1.65 4.58 21.96
C GLY A 103 0.67 5.07 20.89
N ASN A 104 1.06 5.01 19.62
CA ASN A 104 0.25 5.41 18.47
C ASN A 104 -1.01 4.53 18.26
N LYS A 105 -1.06 3.33 18.85
CA LYS A 105 -2.15 2.36 18.59
C LYS A 105 -3.47 2.68 19.30
N GLY A 106 -3.49 3.62 20.24
CA GLY A 106 -4.67 3.92 21.05
C GLY A 106 -5.26 2.69 21.77
N LYS A 107 -6.33 2.86 22.54
CA LYS A 107 -7.16 1.72 22.94
C LYS A 107 -8.01 1.34 21.73
N ARG A 108 -7.68 0.22 21.07
CA ARG A 108 -8.29 -0.31 19.83
C ARG A 108 -9.77 0.10 19.63
N GLY A 109 -10.03 1.02 18.70
CA GLY A 109 -11.30 1.10 17.98
C GLY A 109 -11.32 0.12 16.81
N ARG A 110 -12.48 -0.20 16.24
CA ARG A 110 -12.57 -1.10 15.08
C ARG A 110 -11.75 -0.52 13.91
N PRO A 111 -11.06 -1.35 13.10
CA PRO A 111 -10.43 -0.87 11.87
C PRO A 111 -11.51 -0.26 10.98
N LYS A 112 -11.35 1.03 10.65
CA LYS A 112 -12.19 1.71 9.67
C LYS A 112 -11.56 1.54 8.28
N ARG A 113 -12.38 1.25 7.27
CA ARG A 113 -11.93 1.31 5.88
C ARG A 113 -11.93 2.79 5.49
N CYS A 114 -10.84 3.30 4.92
CA CYS A 114 -10.73 4.71 4.53
C CYS A 114 -11.81 5.17 3.54
N GLU A 115 -12.50 4.25 2.89
CA GLU A 115 -13.56 4.55 1.92
C GLU A 115 -14.80 5.18 2.58
N ASP A 116 -15.07 4.85 3.85
CA ASP A 116 -16.32 5.20 4.53
C ASP A 116 -16.42 6.71 4.86
N ASP A 117 -15.29 7.39 5.06
CA ASP A 117 -15.24 8.78 5.54
C ASP A 117 -14.63 9.76 4.49
N LEU A 118 -13.93 9.26 3.46
CA LEU A 118 -13.20 10.10 2.48
C LEU A 118 -13.89 10.27 1.11
N GLY A 119 -15.11 9.73 0.93
CA GLY A 119 -15.85 9.90 -0.32
C GLY A 119 -15.16 9.26 -1.54
N TRP A 120 -14.53 8.11 -1.34
CA TRP A 120 -13.89 7.35 -2.41
C TRP A 120 -14.95 6.74 -3.33
N ALA A 121 -15.22 7.37 -4.48
CA ALA A 121 -16.02 6.74 -5.54
C ALA A 121 -15.15 5.75 -6.32
N ASP A 122 -15.63 4.51 -6.48
CA ASP A 122 -15.00 3.54 -7.36
C ASP A 122 -14.96 4.08 -8.80
N PRO A 123 -13.83 3.97 -9.52
CA PRO A 123 -13.87 4.13 -10.96
C PRO A 123 -14.71 2.98 -11.53
N GLU A 124 -15.84 3.34 -12.15
CA GLU A 124 -16.78 2.45 -12.84
C GLU A 124 -16.06 1.23 -13.44
N PRO A 125 -16.54 -0.01 -13.19
CA PRO A 125 -15.96 -1.19 -13.82
C PRO A 125 -16.02 -0.98 -15.33
N ARG A 126 -14.86 -0.97 -16.00
CA ARG A 126 -14.79 -1.00 -17.46
C ARG A 126 -15.34 -2.35 -17.95
N THR A 127 -16.65 -2.46 -18.07
CA THR A 127 -17.38 -3.50 -18.79
C THR A 127 -17.36 -3.17 -20.28
N GLY A 128 -16.16 -2.98 -20.84
CA GLY A 128 -15.97 -2.93 -22.28
C GLY A 128 -15.62 -4.33 -22.77
N PRO A 129 -16.25 -4.85 -23.85
CA PRO A 129 -15.87 -6.14 -24.40
C PRO A 129 -14.39 -6.12 -24.79
N VAL A 130 -13.65 -7.13 -24.34
CA VAL A 130 -12.29 -7.41 -24.79
C VAL A 130 -12.36 -7.62 -26.30
N GLN A 131 -11.84 -6.67 -27.07
CA GLN A 131 -11.69 -6.84 -28.52
C GLN A 131 -10.63 -7.90 -28.78
N GLU A 132 -11.10 -9.12 -29.03
CA GLU A 132 -10.32 -10.19 -29.61
C GLU A 132 -9.90 -9.75 -31.02
N LYS A 133 -8.60 -9.55 -31.23
CA LYS A 133 -8.07 -9.20 -32.55
C LYS A 133 -8.05 -10.46 -33.41
N ASP A 134 -9.14 -10.68 -34.14
CA ASP A 134 -9.20 -11.67 -35.21
C ASP A 134 -8.30 -11.27 -36.39
N GLY A 135 -7.16 -11.95 -36.47
CA GLY A 135 -6.29 -11.96 -37.65
C GLY A 135 -6.84 -12.93 -38.68
N ALA A 136 -7.58 -12.40 -39.67
CA ALA A 136 -8.03 -13.14 -40.83
C ALA A 136 -6.87 -13.61 -41.72
N ARG A 137 -6.84 -14.92 -42.05
CA ARG A 137 -6.47 -15.42 -43.39
C ARG A 137 -7.36 -16.63 -43.72
N GLY A 138 -8.09 -16.50 -44.82
CA GLY A 138 -9.19 -17.37 -45.21
C GLY A 138 -8.85 -18.60 -46.04
N GLU A 139 -9.89 -19.43 -46.11
CA GLU A 139 -10.38 -20.21 -47.26
C GLU A 139 -9.61 -21.45 -47.79
N SER A 140 -10.02 -22.60 -47.27
CA SER A 140 -10.77 -23.67 -47.97
C SER A 140 -10.41 -24.04 -49.43
N LEU A 141 -9.92 -25.27 -49.63
CA LEU A 141 -10.28 -26.05 -50.82
C LEU A 141 -10.27 -27.57 -50.52
N LYS A 142 -11.46 -28.14 -50.37
CA LYS A 142 -11.69 -29.60 -50.43
C LYS A 142 -11.61 -30.05 -51.89
N ARG A 143 -10.76 -31.02 -52.21
CA ARG A 143 -10.92 -31.88 -53.40
C ARG A 143 -10.82 -33.34 -52.99
N ARG A 144 -11.87 -34.08 -53.33
CA ARG A 144 -12.03 -35.53 -53.25
C ARG A 144 -11.14 -36.20 -54.30
N THR A 145 -10.44 -37.28 -53.94
CA THR A 145 -10.11 -38.40 -54.82
C THR A 145 -10.08 -39.70 -54.02
N ALA A 146 -10.35 -40.80 -54.71
CA ALA A 146 -10.91 -42.05 -54.19
C ALA A 146 -9.89 -43.19 -54.04
N ARG A 147 -10.37 -44.27 -53.41
CA ARG A 147 -9.94 -45.70 -53.47
C ARG A 147 -8.72 -46.17 -52.65
N SER A 148 -9.01 -47.03 -51.66
CA SER A 148 -8.16 -48.14 -51.14
C SER A 148 -8.14 -49.33 -52.14
N PRO A 149 -7.46 -50.49 -51.93
CA PRO A 149 -6.50 -50.97 -50.90
C PRO A 149 -5.26 -51.70 -51.57
N PRO A 150 -4.54 -52.74 -51.04
CA PRO A 150 -4.45 -53.33 -49.70
C PRO A 150 -3.01 -53.56 -49.13
N ARG A 151 -2.99 -54.05 -47.88
CA ARG A 151 -1.85 -54.53 -47.10
C ARG A 151 -1.16 -55.78 -47.69
N ARG A 152 0.18 -55.83 -47.57
CA ARG A 152 1.08 -57.00 -47.43
C ARG A 152 2.15 -56.52 -46.44
N ARG A 153 2.62 -57.23 -45.42
CA ARG A 153 2.79 -58.66 -45.12
C ARG A 153 2.33 -58.96 -43.69
#